data_AF-A0A8B9U250-F1
#
_entry.id   AF-A0A8B9U250-F1
#
_cell.length_a   1.000
_cell.length_b   1.000
_cell.length_c   1.000
_cell.angle_alpha   90.00
_cell.angle_beta   90.00
_cell.angle_gamma   90.00
#
_symmetry.space_group_name_H-M   'P 1'
#
loop_
_entity.id
_entity.type
_entity.pdbx_description
1 polymer ?
#
loop_
_entity_poly.entity_id
_entity_poly.type
_entity_poly.pdbx_seq_one_letter_code
_entity_poly.pdbx_strand_id
1 'polypeptide(L)'
;MWDGEHGKAVYLPCRATVPNQNTRRSSGTVFIFLSPAACYLTGNSCCFPPAGQAALASRHALLGNFSGTMSTVQPVTYQGEMLQGTRAISTLPPHSSVPQLHGSTGSFPGPHPQKKTTTAVPSFHHSKEMELGEIVVTGSPGERNLYAEQKPRTQDLLGKNGKQIHRVFKYLTGEMKEYGEWMKNKPLMVQLVDWILRGTSQVMFVNNPLSGLFILVGLFIQKPWWMLTGCAGSVVSTLTALALSQDRSAIAAGQHGYNGILVGLLMAVYSDKGDYYWWLLPPVAVTSMACPVLTSALGSIFSKWDLPVFTLPFNIAVTLYLAATGHYNLFFPTTLIKPVASVPNITWTAINVPLLLQSIPVGVGQVYGCENPWTGGIFLVALLISSPLICLHAAIGSAVGMFAALSIATPFDSIYLGLHNYNCALACIAIGGMFYALTWQTHLLALACALFCAYSGAAFTNALSVLGLPLCTWPFCFSALLFLMITSDNPALYKIPLCKVTYPEANRIYYLRMMRRASESRREEQKRKEQKPSCGSKISTGGTPLCTPKNSRAY
;
A
#
# COMPACT_ATOMS: atom_id res chain seq x y z
N MET A 1 59.98 -29.51 -47.21
CA MET A 1 60.33 -28.44 -46.26
C MET A 1 59.17 -27.43 -46.25
N TRP A 2 59.20 -26.39 -45.43
CA TRP A 2 58.04 -25.55 -45.11
C TRP A 2 57.43 -24.73 -46.27
N ASP A 3 56.15 -24.41 -46.08
CA ASP A 3 55.33 -23.27 -46.53
C ASP A 3 55.04 -22.98 -48.02
N GLY A 4 53.81 -22.47 -48.24
CA GLY A 4 53.25 -22.04 -49.53
C GLY A 4 51.71 -21.97 -49.45
N GLU A 5 51.10 -20.81 -49.72
CA GLU A 5 49.69 -20.54 -49.40
C GLU A 5 48.64 -21.18 -50.35
N HIS A 6 47.42 -21.36 -49.82
CA HIS A 6 46.25 -21.83 -50.57
C HIS A 6 45.54 -20.72 -51.37
N GLY A 7 44.73 -21.11 -52.37
CA GLY A 7 43.82 -20.19 -53.06
C GLY A 7 42.52 -20.84 -53.53
N LYS A 8 41.42 -20.04 -53.46
CA LYS A 8 40.03 -20.34 -53.91
C LYS A 8 39.29 -21.42 -53.09
N ALA A 9 37.95 -21.49 -53.01
CA ALA A 9 36.82 -20.53 -52.98
C ALA A 9 35.53 -21.36 -52.64
N VAL A 10 34.30 -20.89 -52.38
CA VAL A 10 33.59 -19.59 -52.36
C VAL A 10 32.49 -19.69 -51.26
N TYR A 11 31.98 -18.58 -50.68
CA TYR A 11 30.52 -18.28 -50.45
C TYR A 11 30.32 -17.08 -49.49
N LEU A 12 29.17 -16.40 -49.57
CA LEU A 12 28.89 -15.13 -48.85
C LEU A 12 28.17 -15.33 -47.50
N PRO A 13 28.47 -14.47 -46.51
CA PRO A 13 27.53 -14.03 -45.47
C PRO A 13 27.11 -12.55 -45.66
N CYS A 14 26.08 -12.13 -44.92
CA CYS A 14 25.45 -10.80 -45.03
C CYS A 14 26.36 -9.63 -44.65
N ARG A 15 26.10 -8.45 -45.24
CA ARG A 15 26.56 -7.16 -44.71
C ARG A 15 25.53 -6.06 -44.95
N ALA A 16 25.24 -5.26 -43.93
CA ALA A 16 24.43 -4.04 -44.04
C ALA A 16 25.33 -2.82 -44.26
N THR A 17 24.83 -1.81 -44.97
CA THR A 17 25.47 -0.50 -45.17
C THR A 17 24.44 0.63 -45.07
N VAL A 18 24.94 1.84 -44.84
CA VAL A 18 24.24 3.02 -44.29
C VAL A 18 24.51 4.22 -45.24
N PRO A 19 24.11 5.46 -44.92
CA PRO A 19 22.77 6.08 -44.98
C PRO A 19 22.54 6.85 -46.31
N ASN A 20 21.52 7.72 -46.35
CA ASN A 20 21.52 8.88 -47.25
C ASN A 20 21.43 10.18 -46.42
N GLN A 21 22.01 11.28 -46.92
CA GLN A 21 22.10 12.57 -46.22
C GLN A 21 20.98 13.54 -46.65
N ASN A 22 20.57 14.43 -45.75
CA ASN A 22 20.10 15.76 -46.12
C ASN A 22 20.29 16.74 -44.96
N THR A 23 20.65 18.00 -45.24
CA THR A 23 21.16 18.95 -44.24
C THR A 23 20.30 20.22 -44.12
N ARG A 24 20.03 20.64 -42.87
CA ARG A 24 19.75 22.04 -42.51
C ARG A 24 20.40 22.37 -41.16
N ARG A 25 20.94 23.59 -41.05
CA ARG A 25 21.58 24.13 -39.84
C ARG A 25 20.58 24.97 -39.03
N SER A 26 20.61 24.84 -37.71
CA SER A 26 20.42 25.96 -36.78
C SER A 26 21.05 25.65 -35.42
N SER A 27 21.70 26.65 -34.84
CA SER A 27 22.46 26.70 -33.59
C SER A 27 22.13 25.68 -32.48
N GLY A 28 23.16 25.04 -31.93
CA GLY A 28 23.11 24.29 -30.67
C GLY A 28 24.32 24.64 -29.79
N THR A 29 24.07 25.03 -28.54
CA THR A 29 25.12 25.30 -27.54
C THR A 29 25.71 24.00 -27.02
N VAL A 30 27.04 23.85 -27.05
CA VAL A 30 27.73 22.63 -26.59
C VAL A 30 28.07 22.76 -25.10
N PHE A 31 27.51 21.86 -24.29
CA PHE A 31 28.06 21.56 -22.96
C PHE A 31 29.02 20.38 -23.06
N ILE A 32 30.27 20.58 -22.61
CA ILE A 32 31.31 19.56 -22.63
C ILE A 32 31.20 18.74 -21.33
N PHE A 33 30.96 17.44 -21.45
CA PHE A 33 31.14 16.49 -20.34
C PHE A 33 32.63 16.21 -20.16
N LEU A 34 33.18 16.61 -19.01
CA LEU A 34 34.52 16.20 -18.58
C LEU A 34 34.44 14.84 -17.85
N SER A 35 35.27 13.90 -18.28
CA SER A 35 35.48 12.60 -17.64
C SER A 35 36.98 12.35 -17.47
N PRO A 36 37.49 12.18 -16.25
CA PRO A 36 38.85 11.70 -16.01
C PRO A 36 38.84 10.15 -15.97
N ALA A 37 39.71 9.52 -16.78
CA ALA A 37 40.03 8.11 -16.64
C ALA A 37 41.13 7.89 -15.58
N ALA A 38 41.38 6.63 -15.22
CA ALA A 38 42.29 6.26 -14.14
C ALA A 38 43.78 6.54 -14.43
N CYS A 39 44.56 6.65 -13.35
CA CYS A 39 46.00 6.41 -13.33
C CYS A 39 46.30 5.25 -12.33
N TYR A 40 47.40 4.53 -12.53
CA TYR A 40 47.66 3.21 -11.90
C TYR A 40 48.99 3.21 -11.11
N LEU A 41 49.27 2.10 -10.40
CA LEU A 41 50.49 1.78 -9.61
C LEU A 41 50.61 2.55 -8.28
N THR A 42 51.02 1.98 -7.14
CA THR A 42 51.23 0.58 -6.65
C THR A 42 50.62 0.51 -5.23
N GLY A 43 50.34 -0.63 -4.58
CA GLY A 43 50.73 -2.00 -4.85
C GLY A 43 51.48 -2.62 -3.67
N ASN A 44 50.78 -2.95 -2.58
CA ASN A 44 51.18 -4.04 -1.67
C ASN A 44 50.02 -4.52 -0.77
N SER A 45 50.02 -5.81 -0.46
CA SER A 45 49.02 -6.49 0.38
C SER A 45 49.39 -6.45 1.86
N CYS A 46 48.41 -6.52 2.77
CA CYS A 46 48.55 -7.33 3.99
C CYS A 46 47.20 -7.71 4.62
N CYS A 47 47.19 -8.81 5.37
CA CYS A 47 45.99 -9.55 5.76
C CYS A 47 45.26 -9.00 7.00
N PHE A 48 43.96 -9.31 7.11
CA PHE A 48 43.27 -9.42 8.41
C PHE A 48 43.83 -10.60 9.22
N PRO A 49 43.93 -10.46 10.56
CA PRO A 49 43.40 -11.49 11.47
C PRO A 49 42.32 -10.95 12.44
N PRO A 50 41.60 -11.82 13.21
CA PRO A 50 40.38 -11.45 13.92
C PRO A 50 40.45 -11.43 15.48
N ALA A 51 39.43 -10.82 16.07
CA ALA A 51 38.78 -11.04 17.38
C ALA A 51 39.50 -11.76 18.55
N GLY A 52 39.53 -11.13 19.74
CA GLY A 52 39.63 -11.86 21.02
C GLY A 52 40.01 -11.07 22.29
N GLN A 53 39.02 -10.78 23.15
CA GLN A 53 39.05 -10.66 24.64
C GLN A 53 40.05 -9.73 25.39
N ALA A 54 39.64 -9.33 26.62
CA ALA A 54 40.46 -8.81 27.74
C ALA A 54 41.15 -7.43 27.58
N ALA A 55 41.52 -6.67 28.64
CA ALA A 55 41.04 -6.57 30.03
C ALA A 55 41.57 -5.25 30.68
N LEU A 56 41.38 -5.09 32.00
CA LEU A 56 41.70 -3.91 32.83
C LEU A 56 43.15 -3.39 32.76
N ALA A 57 43.33 -2.08 32.59
CA ALA A 57 44.22 -1.17 33.36
C ALA A 57 43.94 0.28 32.88
N SER A 58 43.57 1.29 33.68
CA SER A 58 44.10 1.82 34.96
C SER A 58 45.37 2.67 34.81
N ARG A 59 45.29 3.92 35.32
CA ARG A 59 46.28 4.97 35.62
C ARG A 59 47.78 4.72 35.29
N HIS A 60 48.59 5.72 34.90
CA HIS A 60 48.76 7.03 35.56
C HIS A 60 49.57 8.02 34.67
N ALA A 61 49.45 9.33 34.95
CA ALA A 61 50.42 10.43 34.69
C ALA A 61 50.96 10.65 33.25
N LEU A 62 50.92 11.88 32.73
CA LEU A 62 51.97 12.87 33.01
C LEU A 62 51.48 14.32 32.97
N LEU A 63 52.16 15.19 33.73
CA LEU A 63 51.96 16.64 33.75
C LEU A 63 52.98 17.33 32.82
N GLY A 64 52.59 18.46 32.21
CA GLY A 64 53.46 19.27 31.36
C GLY A 64 52.94 20.69 31.22
N ASN A 65 53.32 21.58 32.15
CA ASN A 65 52.91 22.99 32.13
C ASN A 65 53.63 23.79 31.05
N PHE A 66 52.93 24.73 30.42
CA PHE A 66 53.50 26.01 29.98
C PHE A 66 52.47 27.14 30.24
N SER A 67 52.94 28.36 30.52
CA SER A 67 52.11 29.44 31.10
C SER A 67 52.56 30.82 30.64
N GLY A 68 51.59 31.74 30.48
CA GLY A 68 51.79 33.16 30.13
C GLY A 68 51.94 33.41 28.61
N THR A 69 51.47 34.52 28.03
CA THR A 69 50.70 35.69 28.53
C THR A 69 49.73 36.15 27.40
N MET A 70 48.49 36.55 27.67
CA MET A 70 48.04 37.92 27.99
C MET A 70 48.63 39.02 27.06
N SER A 71 47.86 39.90 26.40
CA SER A 71 46.43 40.30 26.55
C SER A 71 45.80 40.67 25.19
N THR A 72 44.46 40.75 25.06
CA THR A 72 43.69 42.00 25.29
C THR A 72 42.19 41.72 25.46
N VAL A 73 41.46 42.67 26.06
CA VAL A 73 40.07 42.48 26.54
C VAL A 73 39.18 43.66 26.14
N GLN A 74 37.99 43.37 25.60
CA GLN A 74 36.75 44.09 25.92
C GLN A 74 35.56 43.12 25.90
N PRO A 75 34.72 43.05 26.96
CA PRO A 75 33.50 42.26 26.99
C PRO A 75 32.26 43.11 26.64
N VAL A 76 31.23 42.48 26.07
CA VAL A 76 29.88 43.05 26.00
C VAL A 76 28.92 42.13 26.75
N THR A 77 28.04 42.75 27.53
CA THR A 77 27.20 42.15 28.57
C THR A 77 26.19 41.13 28.03
N TYR A 78 26.07 39.99 28.73
CA TYR A 78 24.81 39.28 28.86
C TYR A 78 24.53 39.08 30.35
N GLN A 79 23.37 39.52 30.83
CA GLN A 79 22.91 39.16 32.17
C GLN A 79 22.50 37.68 32.18
N GLY A 80 22.85 36.97 33.25
CA GLY A 80 22.26 35.70 33.59
C GLY A 80 21.69 35.77 35.00
N GLU A 81 20.46 35.33 35.17
CA GLU A 81 19.93 34.91 36.46
C GLU A 81 19.44 33.46 36.35
N MET A 82 19.95 32.60 37.21
CA MET A 82 19.34 31.31 37.50
C MET A 82 18.28 31.52 38.58
N LEU A 83 17.09 30.94 38.42
CA LEU A 83 16.17 30.78 39.54
C LEU A 83 15.39 29.46 39.45
N GLN A 84 15.21 28.82 40.60
CA GLN A 84 14.43 27.61 40.76
C GLN A 84 12.93 27.98 40.82
N GLY A 85 12.06 27.19 40.18
CA GLY A 85 10.62 27.41 40.19
C GLY A 85 9.83 26.10 40.22
N THR A 86 9.06 25.87 41.28
CA THR A 86 8.31 24.62 41.52
C THR A 86 6.80 24.87 41.44
N ARG A 87 6.09 24.04 40.66
CA ARG A 87 4.61 23.97 40.49
C ARG A 87 3.91 25.24 39.94
N ALA A 88 3.04 25.01 38.96
CA ALA A 88 1.58 25.15 39.18
C ALA A 88 0.80 24.44 38.06
N ILE A 89 -0.26 23.73 38.43
CA ILE A 89 -1.35 23.37 37.50
C ILE A 89 -2.34 24.53 37.55
N SER A 90 -2.80 25.03 36.41
CA SER A 90 -3.92 25.98 36.33
C SER A 90 -5.14 25.33 35.68
N THR A 91 -6.26 25.39 36.39
CA THR A 91 -7.57 24.86 35.95
C THR A 91 -8.41 25.97 35.33
N LEU A 92 -9.23 25.62 34.33
CA LEU A 92 -10.22 26.54 33.75
C LEU A 92 -11.40 26.76 34.73
N PRO A 93 -11.94 27.99 34.86
CA PRO A 93 -13.10 28.28 35.68
C PRO A 93 -14.44 28.03 34.94
N PRO A 94 -15.53 27.65 35.64
CA PRO A 94 -16.86 27.53 35.06
C PRO A 94 -17.64 28.86 35.12
N HIS A 95 -18.45 29.14 34.09
CA HIS A 95 -19.43 30.23 34.12
C HIS A 95 -20.74 29.79 34.77
N SER A 96 -21.21 30.51 35.80
CA SER A 96 -22.64 30.64 36.11
C SER A 96 -22.91 31.90 36.94
N SER A 97 -23.98 32.63 36.64
CA SER A 97 -24.56 33.67 37.51
C SER A 97 -25.93 34.11 36.97
N VAL A 98 -26.99 33.81 37.72
CA VAL A 98 -28.34 34.38 37.56
C VAL A 98 -28.90 34.59 38.98
N PRO A 99 -29.39 35.77 39.36
CA PRO A 99 -29.83 36.06 40.73
C PRO A 99 -31.25 35.53 41.04
N GLN A 100 -31.52 35.27 42.32
CA GLN A 100 -32.87 35.02 42.85
C GLN A 100 -33.53 36.29 43.38
N LEU A 101 -34.87 36.31 43.44
CA LEU A 101 -35.65 37.22 44.29
C LEU A 101 -36.85 36.47 44.93
N HIS A 102 -37.54 37.12 45.88
CA HIS A 102 -38.45 36.51 46.87
C HIS A 102 -39.88 36.12 46.40
N GLY A 103 -40.53 35.25 47.20
CA GLY A 103 -41.98 34.98 47.23
C GLY A 103 -42.29 33.55 47.73
N SER A 104 -42.38 33.29 49.05
CA SER A 104 -43.53 33.46 49.97
C SER A 104 -44.49 32.26 50.04
N THR A 105 -45.06 31.98 51.21
CA THR A 105 -45.72 30.70 51.58
C THR A 105 -47.26 30.70 51.48
N GLY A 106 -47.88 29.51 51.33
CA GLY A 106 -49.33 29.26 51.34
C GLY A 106 -49.67 27.76 51.47
N SER A 107 -50.91 27.39 51.85
CA SER A 107 -51.24 26.05 52.40
C SER A 107 -52.58 25.44 51.93
N PHE A 108 -52.61 24.09 51.79
CA PHE A 108 -53.70 23.06 51.99
C PHE A 108 -55.21 23.34 51.74
N PRO A 109 -56.13 22.34 51.59
CA PRO A 109 -56.01 20.90 51.18
C PRO A 109 -57.14 20.29 50.26
N GLY A 110 -56.84 19.22 49.50
CA GLY A 110 -57.78 18.11 49.11
C GLY A 110 -58.95 18.38 48.13
N PRO A 111 -59.79 17.37 47.76
CA PRO A 111 -59.74 15.91 48.05
C PRO A 111 -59.84 14.97 46.79
N HIS A 112 -60.15 13.69 47.02
CA HIS A 112 -60.14 12.50 46.12
C HIS A 112 -61.44 12.29 45.28
N PRO A 113 -61.57 11.35 44.26
CA PRO A 113 -61.40 9.88 44.45
C PRO A 113 -61.02 8.91 43.27
N GLN A 114 -60.40 7.78 43.66
CA GLN A 114 -60.52 6.36 43.22
C GLN A 114 -60.66 5.90 41.74
N LYS A 115 -59.81 4.89 41.38
CA LYS A 115 -60.24 3.48 41.14
C LYS A 115 -59.07 2.47 41.23
N LYS A 116 -59.38 1.19 41.53
CA LYS A 116 -58.47 0.00 41.51
C LYS A 116 -58.77 -0.85 40.24
N THR A 117 -58.23 -2.03 39.90
CA THR A 117 -57.65 -3.21 40.63
C THR A 117 -56.98 -4.10 39.55
N THR A 118 -55.77 -4.68 39.72
CA THR A 118 -55.44 -6.05 40.24
C THR A 118 -55.72 -7.23 39.29
N THR A 119 -55.01 -8.38 39.20
CA THR A 119 -53.62 -8.88 39.44
C THR A 119 -53.56 -10.37 38.97
N ALA A 120 -52.37 -10.97 38.84
CA ALA A 120 -52.04 -12.40 39.10
C ALA A 120 -51.73 -13.36 37.92
N VAL A 121 -50.95 -14.40 38.28
CA VAL A 121 -50.44 -15.53 37.48
C VAL A 121 -50.52 -16.78 38.38
N PRO A 122 -50.70 -17.99 37.83
CA PRO A 122 -49.96 -19.14 38.39
C PRO A 122 -49.39 -20.10 37.31
N SER A 123 -48.45 -20.94 37.72
CA SER A 123 -47.94 -22.11 37.00
C SER A 123 -48.33 -23.41 37.74
N PHE A 124 -48.14 -24.60 37.13
CA PHE A 124 -47.50 -25.78 37.76
C PHE A 124 -47.31 -26.95 36.78
N HIS A 125 -46.51 -27.95 37.17
CA HIS A 125 -46.21 -29.21 36.46
C HIS A 125 -47.28 -30.29 36.69
N HIS A 126 -47.45 -31.26 35.76
CA HIS A 126 -46.78 -32.58 35.80
C HIS A 126 -47.14 -33.45 34.56
N SER A 127 -46.93 -34.77 34.62
CA SER A 127 -46.74 -35.67 33.47
C SER A 127 -47.67 -36.90 33.49
N LYS A 128 -47.95 -37.53 32.34
CA LYS A 128 -48.15 -39.00 32.22
C LYS A 128 -48.07 -39.54 30.78
N GLU A 129 -48.20 -40.86 30.63
CA GLU A 129 -47.71 -41.67 29.51
C GLU A 129 -48.81 -42.29 28.61
N MET A 130 -48.42 -42.52 27.34
CA MET A 130 -48.61 -43.67 26.42
C MET A 130 -49.92 -44.53 26.33
N GLU A 131 -50.05 -45.18 25.16
CA GLU A 131 -50.99 -46.26 24.77
C GLU A 131 -52.46 -45.85 24.47
N LEU A 132 -53.22 -46.47 23.55
CA LEU A 132 -52.96 -47.51 22.52
C LEU A 132 -53.90 -47.27 21.30
N GLY A 133 -53.66 -47.88 20.13
CA GLY A 133 -54.64 -47.85 19.00
C GLY A 133 -54.13 -48.41 17.66
N GLU A 134 -54.91 -49.28 17.00
CA GLU A 134 -54.46 -50.15 15.91
C GLU A 134 -54.52 -49.59 14.48
N ILE A 135 -53.47 -49.97 13.72
CA ILE A 135 -53.41 -50.41 12.31
C ILE A 135 -54.75 -50.58 11.56
N VAL A 136 -54.88 -49.95 10.37
CA VAL A 136 -55.41 -50.56 9.12
C VAL A 136 -54.65 -49.99 7.90
N VAL A 137 -54.51 -50.77 6.82
CA VAL A 137 -53.73 -50.47 5.60
C VAL A 137 -54.68 -50.24 4.41
N THR A 138 -54.35 -49.29 3.49
CA THR A 138 -54.36 -49.44 2.00
C THR A 138 -54.31 -48.09 1.26
N GLY A 139 -53.86 -48.11 0.00
CA GLY A 139 -54.39 -47.20 -1.04
C GLY A 139 -53.57 -45.95 -1.39
N SER A 140 -52.86 -46.02 -2.52
CA SER A 140 -52.55 -44.87 -3.40
C SER A 140 -52.84 -45.36 -4.82
N PRO A 141 -53.61 -44.60 -5.63
CA PRO A 141 -53.06 -43.46 -6.35
C PRO A 141 -53.95 -42.19 -6.25
N GLY A 142 -53.46 -41.05 -6.76
CA GLY A 142 -54.21 -39.78 -6.74
C GLY A 142 -54.30 -39.11 -8.11
N GLU A 143 -55.16 -38.10 -8.22
CA GLU A 143 -55.19 -37.18 -9.35
C GLU A 143 -55.34 -35.70 -8.96
N ARG A 144 -54.49 -34.89 -9.59
CA ARG A 144 -54.72 -33.57 -10.20
C ARG A 144 -55.84 -32.64 -9.68
N ASN A 145 -55.40 -31.40 -9.47
CA ASN A 145 -56.09 -30.16 -9.85
C ASN A 145 -57.39 -29.78 -9.12
N LEU A 146 -57.22 -29.27 -7.90
CA LEU A 146 -57.96 -28.11 -7.39
C LEU A 146 -56.99 -27.23 -6.59
N TYR A 147 -57.39 -25.99 -6.25
CA TYR A 147 -56.53 -24.94 -5.67
C TYR A 147 -55.42 -24.41 -6.60
N ALA A 148 -55.85 -23.82 -7.71
CA ALA A 148 -55.13 -22.66 -8.22
C ALA A 148 -55.27 -21.47 -7.23
N GLU A 149 -54.33 -20.53 -7.32
CA GLU A 149 -54.42 -19.17 -6.77
C GLU A 149 -54.60 -19.00 -5.24
N GLN A 150 -53.48 -19.01 -4.50
CA GLN A 150 -52.97 -17.77 -3.89
C GLN A 150 -51.50 -17.92 -3.48
N LYS A 151 -50.60 -17.19 -4.17
CA LYS A 151 -49.18 -17.05 -3.78
C LYS A 151 -48.99 -15.63 -3.19
N PRO A 152 -48.45 -15.47 -1.97
CA PRO A 152 -48.33 -14.15 -1.36
C PRO A 152 -47.37 -13.26 -2.14
N ARG A 153 -47.85 -12.09 -2.59
CA ARG A 153 -47.09 -11.11 -3.41
C ARG A 153 -45.81 -10.59 -2.74
N THR A 154 -45.65 -10.79 -1.43
CA THR A 154 -44.56 -10.29 -0.59
C THR A 154 -43.19 -10.87 -0.95
N GLN A 155 -43.09 -12.16 -1.33
CA GLN A 155 -41.79 -12.77 -1.66
C GLN A 155 -41.20 -12.26 -2.99
N ASP A 156 -42.05 -11.97 -3.97
CA ASP A 156 -41.59 -11.58 -5.32
C ASP A 156 -41.08 -10.13 -5.37
N LEU A 157 -41.61 -9.25 -4.50
CA LEU A 157 -41.10 -7.88 -4.30
C LEU A 157 -39.70 -7.87 -3.66
N LEU A 158 -39.50 -8.64 -2.58
CA LEU A 158 -38.17 -8.82 -1.97
C LEU A 158 -37.16 -9.42 -2.95
N GLY A 159 -37.57 -10.44 -3.72
CA GLY A 159 -36.74 -11.06 -4.76
C GLY A 159 -36.37 -10.12 -5.92
N LYS A 160 -37.27 -9.21 -6.32
CA LYS A 160 -36.99 -8.17 -7.34
C LYS A 160 -36.05 -7.09 -6.80
N ASN A 161 -36.32 -6.55 -5.61
CA ASN A 161 -35.49 -5.53 -4.98
C ASN A 161 -34.06 -6.04 -4.74
N GLY A 162 -33.89 -7.27 -4.22
CA GLY A 162 -32.57 -7.88 -4.03
C GLY A 162 -31.78 -8.03 -5.35
N LYS A 163 -32.43 -8.44 -6.43
CA LYS A 163 -31.80 -8.52 -7.78
C LYS A 163 -31.42 -7.14 -8.33
N GLN A 164 -32.21 -6.10 -8.05
CA GLN A 164 -31.92 -4.73 -8.46
C GLN A 164 -30.78 -4.11 -7.65
N ILE A 165 -30.75 -4.30 -6.33
CA ILE A 165 -29.66 -3.86 -5.45
C ILE A 165 -28.35 -4.55 -5.84
N HIS A 166 -28.36 -5.88 -6.03
CA HIS A 166 -27.16 -6.61 -6.48
C HIS A 166 -26.65 -6.13 -7.85
N ARG A 167 -27.56 -5.78 -8.77
CA ARG A 167 -27.19 -5.19 -10.06
C ARG A 167 -26.51 -3.83 -9.88
N VAL A 168 -27.10 -2.91 -9.10
CA VAL A 168 -26.51 -1.59 -8.83
C VAL A 168 -25.15 -1.72 -8.12
N PHE A 169 -25.03 -2.61 -7.14
CA PHE A 169 -23.77 -2.84 -6.43
C PHE A 169 -22.65 -3.27 -7.40
N LYS A 170 -22.95 -4.18 -8.34
CA LYS A 170 -22.01 -4.60 -9.40
C LYS A 170 -21.49 -3.42 -10.26
N TYR A 171 -22.30 -2.39 -10.50
CA TYR A 171 -21.88 -1.18 -11.23
C TYR A 171 -20.90 -0.29 -10.45
N LEU A 172 -20.94 -0.36 -9.12
CA LEU A 172 -20.13 0.47 -8.22
C LEU A 172 -18.85 -0.25 -7.73
N THR A 173 -18.85 -1.58 -7.72
CA THR A 173 -17.69 -2.41 -7.31
C THR A 173 -16.54 -2.44 -8.32
N GLY A 174 -15.35 -2.81 -7.83
CA GLY A 174 -14.14 -2.95 -8.63
C GLY A 174 -13.73 -1.63 -9.28
N GLU A 175 -13.33 -1.68 -10.54
CA GLU A 175 -12.77 -0.51 -11.25
C GLU A 175 -13.82 0.41 -11.92
N MET A 176 -15.12 0.13 -11.72
CA MET A 176 -16.25 0.82 -12.38
C MET A 176 -16.06 0.97 -13.91
N LYS A 177 -15.79 -0.15 -14.62
CA LYS A 177 -15.37 -0.12 -16.04
C LYS A 177 -16.41 0.48 -16.98
N GLU A 178 -17.68 0.10 -16.82
CA GLU A 178 -18.78 0.61 -17.65
C GLU A 178 -18.95 2.14 -17.49
N TYR A 179 -18.70 2.67 -16.28
CA TYR A 179 -18.63 4.12 -16.03
C TYR A 179 -17.38 4.76 -16.65
N GLY A 180 -16.20 4.12 -16.53
CA GLY A 180 -14.97 4.58 -17.17
C GLY A 180 -15.03 4.63 -18.70
N GLU A 181 -15.83 3.77 -19.33
CA GLU A 181 -16.11 3.84 -20.77
C GLU A 181 -17.08 4.97 -21.12
N TRP A 182 -18.15 5.17 -20.35
CA TRP A 182 -19.05 6.31 -20.48
C TRP A 182 -18.34 7.67 -20.27
N MET A 183 -17.31 7.71 -19.42
CA MET A 183 -16.50 8.90 -19.13
C MET A 183 -15.64 9.38 -20.30
N LYS A 184 -15.17 8.48 -21.19
CA LYS A 184 -14.32 8.84 -22.35
C LYS A 184 -14.99 9.88 -23.27
N ASN A 185 -16.32 9.87 -23.33
CA ASN A 185 -17.15 10.73 -24.17
C ASN A 185 -17.64 12.00 -23.44
N LYS A 186 -16.89 12.50 -22.43
CA LYS A 186 -17.25 13.69 -21.63
C LYS A 186 -16.24 14.83 -21.81
N PRO A 187 -16.61 16.09 -21.51
CA PRO A 187 -15.66 17.21 -21.56
C PRO A 187 -14.45 16.98 -20.66
N LEU A 188 -13.28 17.51 -21.05
CA LEU A 188 -12.00 17.27 -20.37
C LEU A 188 -12.04 17.57 -18.86
N MET A 189 -12.77 18.60 -18.44
CA MET A 189 -12.89 18.96 -17.00
C MET A 189 -13.65 17.89 -16.21
N VAL A 190 -14.64 17.22 -16.80
CA VAL A 190 -15.38 16.12 -16.15
C VAL A 190 -14.50 14.87 -16.09
N GLN A 191 -13.72 14.60 -17.15
CA GLN A 191 -12.73 13.52 -17.15
C GLN A 191 -11.64 13.76 -16.08
N LEU A 192 -11.12 14.98 -15.97
CA LEU A 192 -10.12 15.36 -14.98
C LEU A 192 -10.60 15.11 -13.54
N VAL A 193 -11.89 15.36 -13.22
CA VAL A 193 -12.47 15.02 -11.91
C VAL A 193 -12.50 13.51 -11.67
N ASP A 194 -12.90 12.67 -12.64
CA ASP A 194 -12.82 11.21 -12.52
C ASP A 194 -11.37 10.72 -12.33
N TRP A 195 -10.41 11.33 -13.04
CA TRP A 195 -8.99 10.98 -12.92
C TRP A 195 -8.39 11.37 -11.56
N ILE A 196 -8.81 12.50 -10.98
CA ILE A 196 -8.41 12.91 -9.62
C ILE A 196 -9.04 12.00 -8.56
N LEU A 197 -10.31 11.62 -8.72
CA LEU A 197 -10.97 10.68 -7.80
C LEU A 197 -10.32 9.30 -7.86
N ARG A 198 -10.05 8.76 -9.06
CA ARG A 198 -9.27 7.53 -9.24
C ARG A 198 -7.86 7.68 -8.69
N GLY A 199 -7.18 8.80 -8.93
CA GLY A 199 -5.87 9.11 -8.36
C GLY A 199 -5.87 9.14 -6.83
N THR A 200 -6.94 9.62 -6.22
CA THR A 200 -7.15 9.61 -4.76
C THR A 200 -7.20 8.18 -4.23
N SER A 201 -7.94 7.28 -4.89
CA SER A 201 -8.06 5.87 -4.46
C SER A 201 -6.86 5.00 -4.85
N GLN A 202 -6.11 5.35 -5.89
CA GLN A 202 -4.95 4.59 -6.38
C GLN A 202 -3.77 4.56 -5.40
N VAL A 203 -3.73 5.45 -4.41
CA VAL A 203 -2.81 5.37 -3.26
C VAL A 203 -2.90 4.01 -2.56
N MET A 204 -4.09 3.41 -2.52
CA MET A 204 -4.35 2.07 -1.99
C MET A 204 -4.65 1.05 -3.10
N PHE A 205 -4.09 1.27 -4.30
CA PHE A 205 -4.24 0.46 -5.52
C PHE A 205 -5.68 0.29 -6.04
N VAL A 206 -6.60 1.16 -5.61
CA VAL A 206 -8.01 1.12 -6.02
C VAL A 206 -8.24 2.06 -7.21
N ASN A 207 -8.78 1.54 -8.31
CA ASN A 207 -9.14 2.29 -9.51
C ASN A 207 -10.65 2.66 -9.52
N ASN A 208 -11.15 3.32 -8.48
CA ASN A 208 -12.59 3.52 -8.27
C ASN A 208 -12.91 4.97 -7.85
N PRO A 209 -13.61 5.76 -8.67
CA PRO A 209 -13.89 7.17 -8.36
C PRO A 209 -14.86 7.35 -7.19
N LEU A 210 -15.74 6.38 -6.91
CA LEU A 210 -16.61 6.42 -5.72
C LEU A 210 -15.80 6.17 -4.44
N SER A 211 -14.88 5.20 -4.44
CA SER A 211 -13.91 5.04 -3.36
C SER A 211 -13.08 6.33 -3.16
N GLY A 212 -12.62 6.94 -4.25
CA GLY A 212 -11.93 8.23 -4.24
C GLY A 212 -12.74 9.34 -3.56
N LEU A 213 -14.04 9.43 -3.84
CA LEU A 213 -14.93 10.40 -3.21
C LEU A 213 -15.08 10.17 -1.70
N PHE A 214 -15.26 8.92 -1.25
CA PHE A 214 -15.28 8.61 0.18
C PHE A 214 -13.96 8.94 0.87
N ILE A 215 -12.82 8.74 0.20
CA ILE A 215 -11.50 9.13 0.71
C ILE A 215 -11.37 10.67 0.80
N LEU A 216 -11.84 11.43 -0.19
CA LEU A 216 -11.88 12.91 -0.07
C LEU A 216 -12.76 13.37 1.11
N VAL A 217 -13.90 12.71 1.36
CA VAL A 217 -14.75 13.00 2.53
C VAL A 217 -14.00 12.71 3.85
N GLY A 218 -13.28 11.59 3.94
CA GLY A 218 -12.43 11.28 5.09
C GLY A 218 -11.28 12.29 5.29
N LEU A 219 -10.66 12.77 4.21
CA LEU A 219 -9.64 13.83 4.23
C LEU A 219 -10.22 15.17 4.69
N PHE A 220 -11.43 15.53 4.25
CA PHE A 220 -12.14 16.72 4.72
C PHE A 220 -12.44 16.66 6.22
N ILE A 221 -12.84 15.49 6.73
CA ILE A 221 -13.11 15.22 8.16
C ILE A 221 -11.83 15.24 9.01
N GLN A 222 -10.67 14.86 8.43
CA GLN A 222 -9.36 15.04 9.08
C GLN A 222 -8.99 16.53 9.12
N LYS A 223 -8.75 17.14 7.94
CA LYS A 223 -8.32 18.54 7.78
C LYS A 223 -8.66 19.03 6.36
N PRO A 224 -9.57 20.02 6.19
CA PRO A 224 -9.87 20.60 4.88
C PRO A 224 -8.65 21.21 4.17
N TRP A 225 -7.67 21.74 4.93
CA TRP A 225 -6.41 22.23 4.36
C TRP A 225 -5.58 21.12 3.71
N TRP A 226 -5.43 19.97 4.36
CA TRP A 226 -4.69 18.82 3.81
C TRP A 226 -5.39 18.25 2.57
N MET A 227 -6.72 18.18 2.60
CA MET A 227 -7.51 17.82 1.40
C MET A 227 -7.24 18.80 0.25
N LEU A 228 -7.18 20.11 0.52
CA LEU A 228 -6.94 21.14 -0.50
C LEU A 228 -5.52 21.03 -1.11
N THR A 229 -4.48 20.92 -0.28
CA THR A 229 -3.10 20.78 -0.78
C THR A 229 -2.90 19.45 -1.51
N GLY A 230 -3.49 18.35 -1.02
CA GLY A 230 -3.53 17.06 -1.70
C GLY A 230 -4.21 17.13 -3.07
N CYS A 231 -5.41 17.72 -3.14
CA CYS A 231 -6.11 17.89 -4.41
C CYS A 231 -5.30 18.76 -5.39
N ALA A 232 -4.68 19.85 -4.93
CA ALA A 232 -3.80 20.69 -5.74
C ALA A 232 -2.61 19.89 -6.30
N GLY A 233 -1.93 19.08 -5.48
CA GLY A 233 -0.86 18.20 -5.92
C GLY A 233 -1.32 17.15 -6.93
N SER A 234 -2.49 16.54 -6.73
CA SER A 234 -3.06 15.57 -7.67
C SER A 234 -3.43 16.20 -9.01
N VAL A 235 -4.03 17.40 -9.00
CA VAL A 235 -4.32 18.20 -10.19
C VAL A 235 -3.04 18.51 -10.95
N VAL A 236 -2.03 19.09 -10.29
CA VAL A 236 -0.77 19.48 -10.93
C VAL A 236 -0.05 18.27 -11.52
N SER A 237 0.06 17.17 -10.77
CA SER A 237 0.69 15.94 -11.26
C SER A 237 -0.03 15.36 -12.47
N THR A 238 -1.37 15.36 -12.47
CA THR A 238 -2.19 14.88 -13.60
C THR A 238 -2.04 15.79 -14.83
N LEU A 239 -2.06 17.11 -14.65
CA LEU A 239 -1.84 18.07 -15.74
C LEU A 239 -0.41 17.97 -16.30
N THR A 240 0.60 17.76 -15.46
CA THR A 240 1.98 17.53 -15.90
C THR A 240 2.12 16.21 -16.67
N ALA A 241 1.43 15.15 -16.28
CA ALA A 241 1.39 13.91 -17.07
C ALA A 241 0.70 14.09 -18.44
N LEU A 242 -0.36 14.92 -18.51
CA LEU A 242 -0.99 15.27 -19.79
C LEU A 242 -0.04 16.03 -20.72
N ALA A 243 0.70 17.01 -20.18
CA ALA A 243 1.67 17.84 -20.90
C ALA A 243 2.92 17.06 -21.35
N LEU A 244 3.46 16.19 -20.49
CA LEU A 244 4.53 15.24 -20.81
C LEU A 244 4.05 14.06 -21.68
N SER A 245 2.84 14.15 -22.26
CA SER A 245 2.25 13.17 -23.17
C SER A 245 2.31 11.72 -22.67
N GLN A 246 2.18 11.53 -21.36
CA GLN A 246 2.14 10.20 -20.74
C GLN A 246 0.87 9.45 -21.16
N ASP A 247 0.89 8.11 -21.03
CA ASP A 247 -0.19 7.24 -21.49
C ASP A 247 -1.55 7.67 -20.93
N ARG A 248 -2.49 7.90 -21.85
CA ARG A 248 -3.86 8.30 -21.52
C ARG A 248 -4.61 7.19 -20.78
N SER A 249 -4.25 5.91 -20.91
CA SER A 249 -4.87 4.84 -20.14
C SER A 249 -4.42 4.84 -18.67
N ALA A 250 -3.12 5.02 -18.42
CA ALA A 250 -2.54 5.18 -17.08
C ALA A 250 -3.05 6.46 -16.38
N ILE A 251 -3.11 7.58 -17.10
CA ILE A 251 -3.71 8.83 -16.59
C ILE A 251 -5.19 8.61 -16.24
N ALA A 252 -5.98 8.01 -17.13
CA ALA A 252 -7.40 7.77 -16.89
C ALA A 252 -7.67 6.77 -15.76
N ALA A 253 -6.74 5.85 -15.49
CA ALA A 253 -6.77 4.95 -14.33
C ALA A 253 -6.25 5.61 -13.04
N GLY A 254 -5.92 6.91 -13.04
CA GLY A 254 -5.43 7.65 -11.86
C GLY A 254 -3.95 7.45 -11.52
N GLN A 255 -3.18 6.71 -12.33
CA GLN A 255 -1.82 6.27 -11.99
C GLN A 255 -0.79 7.41 -11.94
N HIS A 256 -1.10 8.57 -12.52
CA HIS A 256 -0.29 9.79 -12.39
C HIS A 256 -0.79 10.76 -11.30
N GLY A 257 -1.97 10.52 -10.70
CA GLY A 257 -2.56 11.40 -9.68
C GLY A 257 -2.21 11.03 -8.23
N TYR A 258 -1.95 9.75 -7.95
CA TYR A 258 -1.81 9.23 -6.57
C TYR A 258 -0.49 9.62 -5.88
N ASN A 259 0.60 9.76 -6.63
CA ASN A 259 1.83 10.31 -6.06
C ASN A 259 1.68 11.81 -5.75
N GLY A 260 1.00 12.57 -6.62
CA GLY A 260 0.74 14.00 -6.42
C GLY A 260 -0.16 14.31 -5.22
N ILE A 261 -1.20 13.51 -4.94
CA ILE A 261 -2.04 13.72 -3.75
C ILE A 261 -1.25 13.49 -2.46
N LEU A 262 -0.41 12.45 -2.41
CA LEU A 262 0.46 12.20 -1.25
C LEU A 262 1.52 13.30 -1.06
N VAL A 263 2.09 13.84 -2.14
CA VAL A 263 2.97 15.02 -2.07
C VAL A 263 2.26 16.19 -1.41
N GLY A 264 1.08 16.57 -1.91
CA GLY A 264 0.32 17.70 -1.38
C GLY A 264 -0.13 17.50 0.07
N LEU A 265 -0.52 16.28 0.44
CA LEU A 265 -0.89 15.91 1.81
C LEU A 265 0.30 16.02 2.77
N LEU A 266 1.37 15.25 2.54
CA LEU A 266 2.45 15.16 3.52
C LEU A 266 3.31 16.43 3.59
N MET A 267 3.36 17.25 2.54
CA MET A 267 3.95 18.60 2.63
C MET A 267 3.16 19.53 3.56
N ALA A 268 1.84 19.34 3.72
CA ALA A 268 1.04 20.07 4.71
C ALA A 268 1.17 19.46 6.12
N VAL A 269 1.15 18.14 6.25
CA VAL A 269 1.32 17.43 7.54
C VAL A 269 2.66 17.76 8.21
N TYR A 270 3.75 17.85 7.43
CA TYR A 270 5.09 18.17 7.96
C TYR A 270 5.47 19.66 7.90
N SER A 271 4.51 20.59 7.72
CA SER A 271 4.80 22.04 7.72
C SER A 271 4.64 22.65 9.10
N ASP A 272 5.71 23.26 9.63
CA ASP A 272 5.73 23.94 10.93
C ASP A 272 4.95 25.28 10.92
N LYS A 273 4.47 25.71 9.74
CA LYS A 273 3.61 26.91 9.58
C LYS A 273 2.12 26.64 9.83
N GLY A 274 1.71 25.37 9.95
CA GLY A 274 0.32 24.98 10.24
C GLY A 274 -0.67 25.13 9.07
N ASP A 275 -1.96 25.09 9.41
CA ASP A 275 -3.05 25.11 8.41
C ASP A 275 -3.18 26.47 7.69
N TYR A 276 -3.56 26.42 6.41
CA TYR A 276 -3.80 27.58 5.53
C TYR A 276 -2.59 28.50 5.27
N TYR A 277 -1.37 28.00 5.41
CA TYR A 277 -0.17 28.68 4.92
C TYR A 277 -0.10 28.66 3.38
N TRP A 278 -0.80 29.60 2.73
CA TRP A 278 -0.97 29.66 1.26
C TRP A 278 0.32 29.61 0.44
N TRP A 279 1.44 30.11 0.98
CA TRP A 279 2.77 30.02 0.37
C TRP A 279 3.27 28.58 0.19
N LEU A 280 2.64 27.59 0.81
CA LEU A 280 2.91 26.17 0.60
C LEU A 280 2.41 25.65 -0.77
N LEU A 281 1.46 26.33 -1.43
CA LEU A 281 0.92 25.87 -2.71
C LEU A 281 1.95 25.88 -3.87
N PRO A 282 2.79 26.91 -4.06
CA PRO A 282 3.87 26.88 -5.04
C PRO A 282 4.85 25.70 -4.89
N PRO A 283 5.44 25.39 -3.72
CA PRO A 283 6.29 24.21 -3.60
C PRO A 283 5.49 22.90 -3.72
N VAL A 284 4.24 22.81 -3.25
CA VAL A 284 3.39 21.63 -3.50
C VAL A 284 3.22 21.38 -5.00
N ALA A 285 2.97 22.43 -5.79
CA ALA A 285 2.88 22.32 -7.24
C ALA A 285 4.21 21.82 -7.85
N VAL A 286 5.33 22.50 -7.57
CA VAL A 286 6.65 22.13 -8.12
C VAL A 286 7.06 20.70 -7.77
N THR A 287 6.88 20.27 -6.51
CA THR A 287 7.17 18.89 -6.09
C THR A 287 6.24 17.89 -6.77
N SER A 288 4.97 18.24 -7.00
CA SER A 288 4.00 17.37 -7.69
C SER A 288 4.26 17.24 -9.20
N MET A 289 4.89 18.24 -9.83
CA MET A 289 5.37 18.17 -11.22
C MET A 289 6.50 17.14 -11.40
N ALA A 290 7.26 16.83 -10.35
CA ALA A 290 8.30 15.80 -10.41
C ALA A 290 7.74 14.37 -10.45
N CYS A 291 6.53 14.13 -9.91
CA CYS A 291 5.99 12.77 -9.78
C CYS A 291 5.77 12.03 -11.12
N PRO A 292 5.25 12.63 -12.21
CA PRO A 292 5.13 11.95 -13.50
C PRO A 292 6.49 11.65 -14.13
N VAL A 293 7.49 12.52 -13.95
CA VAL A 293 8.87 12.31 -14.42
C VAL A 293 9.49 11.11 -13.70
N LEU A 294 9.40 11.08 -12.37
CA LEU A 294 9.86 9.97 -11.53
C LEU A 294 9.11 8.67 -11.83
N THR A 295 7.79 8.72 -12.05
CA THR A 295 6.97 7.58 -12.49
C THR A 295 7.48 7.01 -13.82
N SER A 296 7.74 7.86 -14.82
CA SER A 296 8.22 7.46 -16.14
C SER A 296 9.64 6.87 -16.09
N ALA A 297 10.54 7.51 -15.32
CA ALA A 297 11.92 7.05 -15.14
C ALA A 297 11.97 5.69 -14.42
N LEU A 298 11.30 5.57 -13.27
CA LEU A 298 11.24 4.31 -12.52
C LEU A 298 10.53 3.21 -13.32
N GLY A 299 9.44 3.52 -14.02
CA GLY A 299 8.72 2.56 -14.87
C GLY A 299 9.58 2.04 -16.03
N SER A 300 10.46 2.87 -16.59
CA SER A 300 11.43 2.46 -17.63
C SER A 300 12.52 1.52 -17.12
N ILE A 301 12.76 1.50 -15.80
CA ILE A 301 13.68 0.55 -15.15
C ILE A 301 12.91 -0.71 -14.76
N PHE A 302 11.83 -0.54 -13.99
CA PHE A 302 11.09 -1.63 -13.33
C PHE A 302 10.26 -2.50 -14.27
N SER A 303 9.84 -2.00 -15.43
CA SER A 303 9.14 -2.79 -16.46
C SER A 303 9.95 -3.99 -16.95
N LYS A 304 11.28 -3.95 -16.88
CA LYS A 304 12.19 -5.06 -17.22
C LYS A 304 12.01 -6.29 -16.32
N TRP A 305 11.44 -6.12 -15.13
CA TRP A 305 11.12 -7.18 -14.16
C TRP A 305 9.61 -7.32 -13.91
N ASP A 306 8.78 -6.63 -14.71
CA ASP A 306 7.33 -6.49 -14.50
C ASP A 306 7.01 -6.04 -13.06
N LEU A 307 7.67 -4.97 -12.59
CA LEU A 307 7.49 -4.40 -11.25
C LEU A 307 6.77 -3.04 -11.30
N PRO A 308 5.84 -2.77 -10.36
CA PRO A 308 5.15 -1.48 -10.28
C PRO A 308 6.05 -0.43 -9.59
N VAL A 309 5.91 0.85 -9.95
CA VAL A 309 6.71 1.93 -9.31
C VAL A 309 6.29 2.25 -7.88
N PHE A 310 5.09 1.81 -7.47
CA PHE A 310 4.47 2.13 -6.18
C PHE A 310 4.54 3.63 -5.84
N THR A 311 4.56 3.98 -4.56
CA THR A 311 4.66 5.35 -4.06
C THR A 311 6.11 5.87 -4.01
N LEU A 312 7.07 5.23 -4.70
CA LEU A 312 8.44 5.74 -4.82
C LEU A 312 8.53 7.17 -5.40
N PRO A 313 7.75 7.56 -6.44
CA PRO A 313 7.76 8.94 -6.93
C PRO A 313 7.37 9.97 -5.86
N PHE A 314 6.38 9.66 -5.02
CA PHE A 314 6.03 10.44 -3.84
C PHE A 314 7.16 10.47 -2.81
N ASN A 315 7.66 9.29 -2.41
CA ASN A 315 8.67 9.17 -1.35
C ASN A 315 9.92 9.98 -1.70
N ILE A 316 10.46 9.81 -2.91
CA ILE A 316 11.62 10.55 -3.43
C ILE A 316 11.35 12.06 -3.41
N ALA A 317 10.23 12.51 -3.99
CA ALA A 317 9.92 13.92 -4.13
C ALA A 317 9.73 14.62 -2.77
N VAL A 318 9.00 13.99 -1.83
CA VAL A 318 8.78 14.56 -0.50
C VAL A 318 10.04 14.51 0.36
N THR A 319 10.81 13.41 0.38
CA THR A 319 12.06 13.43 1.17
C THR A 319 13.09 14.40 0.61
N LEU A 320 13.13 14.62 -0.71
CA LEU A 320 13.98 15.65 -1.32
C LEU A 320 13.53 17.06 -0.92
N TYR A 321 12.23 17.35 -0.96
CA TYR A 321 11.68 18.64 -0.50
C TYR A 321 11.98 18.89 0.99
N LEU A 322 11.72 17.91 1.85
CA LEU A 322 11.92 18.03 3.30
C LEU A 322 13.41 18.13 3.66
N ALA A 323 14.31 17.47 2.92
CA ALA A 323 15.76 17.60 3.10
C ALA A 323 16.29 18.97 2.63
N ALA A 324 15.75 19.50 1.52
CA ALA A 324 16.15 20.79 0.97
C ALA A 324 15.59 22.01 1.74
N THR A 325 14.53 21.81 2.51
CA THR A 325 13.94 22.83 3.38
C THR A 325 14.43 22.68 4.82
N GLY A 326 14.03 21.60 5.49
CA GLY A 326 14.35 21.31 6.88
C GLY A 326 13.68 22.25 7.88
N HIS A 327 13.85 21.95 9.17
CA HIS A 327 13.20 22.69 10.26
C HIS A 327 13.58 24.17 10.31
N TYR A 328 14.83 24.51 9.99
CA TYR A 328 15.37 25.87 10.11
C TYR A 328 15.15 26.75 8.88
N ASN A 329 14.29 26.36 7.94
CA ASN A 329 14.00 27.18 6.75
C ASN A 329 13.16 28.42 7.11
N LEU A 330 13.56 29.59 6.62
CA LEU A 330 12.84 30.85 6.89
C LEU A 330 11.41 30.85 6.30
N PHE A 331 11.25 30.32 5.09
CA PHE A 331 9.99 30.33 4.34
C PHE A 331 9.17 29.06 4.55
N PHE A 332 9.82 27.90 4.60
CA PHE A 332 9.18 26.58 4.61
C PHE A 332 9.72 25.66 5.71
N PRO A 333 9.68 26.07 6.99
CA PRO A 333 10.15 25.24 8.09
C PRO A 333 9.33 23.96 8.19
N THR A 334 10.01 22.83 8.34
CA THR A 334 9.39 21.51 8.53
C THR A 334 9.28 21.16 10.00
N THR A 335 8.36 20.25 10.37
CA THR A 335 8.26 19.72 11.74
C THR A 335 9.59 19.08 12.17
N LEU A 336 10.05 19.35 13.39
CA LEU A 336 11.36 18.90 13.88
C LEU A 336 11.37 17.41 14.27
N ILE A 337 11.86 16.56 13.36
CA ILE A 337 12.11 15.14 13.61
C ILE A 337 13.49 14.97 14.27
N LYS A 338 13.59 14.08 15.27
CA LYS A 338 14.82 13.76 16.00
C LYS A 338 14.98 12.25 16.18
N PRO A 339 16.21 11.72 16.24
CA PRO A 339 16.45 10.32 16.60
C PRO A 339 16.15 10.06 18.08
N VAL A 340 15.80 8.81 18.40
CA VAL A 340 15.53 8.36 19.77
C VAL A 340 16.83 8.36 20.59
N ALA A 341 16.97 9.32 21.51
CA ALA A 341 18.19 9.56 22.27
C ALA A 341 18.30 8.75 23.58
N SER A 342 17.25 8.07 24.01
CA SER A 342 17.21 7.29 25.26
C SER A 342 16.18 6.15 25.19
N VAL A 343 16.34 5.13 26.02
CA VAL A 343 15.37 4.02 26.13
C VAL A 343 14.02 4.55 26.64
N PRO A 344 12.89 4.25 25.97
CA PRO A 344 11.58 4.69 26.43
C PRO A 344 11.13 3.94 27.69
N ASN A 345 10.56 4.67 28.66
CA ASN A 345 10.00 4.08 29.87
C ASN A 345 8.58 3.53 29.62
N ILE A 346 8.49 2.23 29.31
CA ILE A 346 7.21 1.58 28.96
C ILE A 346 6.62 0.85 30.17
N THR A 347 5.54 1.42 30.71
CA THR A 347 4.74 0.79 31.76
C THR A 347 3.69 -0.12 31.12
N TRP A 348 3.99 -1.41 30.97
CA TRP A 348 3.14 -2.38 30.25
C TRP A 348 1.70 -2.50 30.79
N THR A 349 1.49 -2.25 32.08
CA THR A 349 0.15 -2.24 32.70
C THR A 349 -0.72 -1.03 32.31
N ALA A 350 -0.14 0.00 31.69
CA ALA A 350 -0.87 1.18 31.20
C ALA A 350 -1.42 1.00 29.78
N ILE A 351 -1.31 -0.19 29.18
CA ILE A 351 -1.77 -0.45 27.80
C ILE A 351 -3.29 -0.32 27.66
N ASN A 352 -3.73 0.68 26.90
CA ASN A 352 -5.13 0.92 26.59
C ASN A 352 -5.57 0.05 25.40
N VAL A 353 -6.28 -1.04 25.67
CA VAL A 353 -6.75 -1.99 24.65
C VAL A 353 -7.77 -1.36 23.66
N PRO A 354 -8.73 -0.50 24.08
CA PRO A 354 -9.54 0.28 23.14
C PRO A 354 -8.74 1.13 22.16
N LEU A 355 -7.72 1.87 22.61
CA LEU A 355 -6.84 2.65 21.72
C LEU A 355 -5.98 1.74 20.81
N LEU A 356 -5.55 0.59 21.33
CA LEU A 356 -4.84 -0.42 20.53
C LEU A 356 -5.72 -0.92 19.37
N LEU A 357 -6.99 -1.24 19.63
CA LEU A 357 -7.95 -1.63 18.58
C LEU A 357 -8.26 -0.48 17.61
N GLN A 358 -8.34 0.77 18.11
CA GLN A 358 -8.50 1.95 17.25
C GLN A 358 -7.26 2.21 16.37
N SER A 359 -6.07 1.74 16.75
CA SER A 359 -4.89 1.84 15.89
C SER A 359 -5.03 1.10 14.55
N ILE A 360 -5.97 0.15 14.43
CA ILE A 360 -6.22 -0.59 13.19
C ILE A 360 -6.82 0.32 12.10
N PRO A 361 -7.97 1.00 12.29
CA PRO A 361 -8.45 2.01 11.35
C PRO A 361 -7.51 3.23 11.26
N VAL A 362 -6.92 3.72 12.36
CA VAL A 362 -5.95 4.83 12.30
C VAL A 362 -4.75 4.48 11.41
N GLY A 363 -4.26 3.23 11.47
CA GLY A 363 -3.22 2.72 10.57
C GLY A 363 -3.63 2.72 9.09
N VAL A 364 -4.92 2.62 8.77
CA VAL A 364 -5.41 2.82 7.38
C VAL A 364 -5.51 4.32 7.05
N GLY A 365 -5.87 5.16 8.03
CA GLY A 365 -5.83 6.62 7.91
C GLY A 365 -4.43 7.17 7.60
N GLN A 366 -3.40 6.67 8.29
CA GLN A 366 -2.02 7.13 8.17
C GLN A 366 -1.37 6.86 6.82
N VAL A 367 -1.99 6.02 5.96
CA VAL A 367 -1.62 5.91 4.53
C VAL A 367 -1.67 7.28 3.81
N TYR A 368 -2.57 8.17 4.26
CA TYR A 368 -2.72 9.54 3.80
C TYR A 368 -2.29 10.57 4.87
N GLY A 369 -1.54 10.14 5.89
CA GLY A 369 -1.15 10.98 7.04
C GLY A 369 -2.28 11.35 8.01
N CYS A 370 -3.39 10.59 8.02
CA CYS A 370 -4.57 10.89 8.85
C CYS A 370 -4.57 10.09 10.16
N GLU A 371 -4.58 10.79 11.30
CA GLU A 371 -4.62 10.19 12.64
C GLU A 371 -6.04 9.91 13.17
N ASN A 372 -7.08 10.47 12.55
CA ASN A 372 -8.45 10.34 13.02
C ASN A 372 -9.01 8.91 12.74
N PRO A 373 -9.46 8.14 13.76
CA PRO A 373 -10.00 6.79 13.57
C PRO A 373 -11.25 6.76 12.70
N TRP A 374 -12.06 7.83 12.68
CA TRP A 374 -13.23 7.93 11.81
C TRP A 374 -12.84 8.09 10.34
N THR A 375 -11.81 8.89 10.04
CA THR A 375 -11.24 9.01 8.69
C THR A 375 -10.69 7.66 8.22
N GLY A 376 -9.96 6.95 9.07
CA GLY A 376 -9.48 5.59 8.78
C GLY A 376 -10.60 4.57 8.55
N GLY A 377 -11.70 4.66 9.32
CA GLY A 377 -12.90 3.86 9.12
C GLY A 377 -13.62 4.17 7.80
N ILE A 378 -13.69 5.44 7.40
CA ILE A 378 -14.23 5.88 6.11
C ILE A 378 -13.36 5.36 4.95
N PHE A 379 -12.03 5.34 5.11
CA PHE A 379 -11.13 4.75 4.12
C PHE A 379 -11.35 3.24 3.99
N LEU A 380 -11.51 2.50 5.10
CA LEU A 380 -11.89 1.08 5.06
C LEU A 380 -13.21 0.85 4.30
N VAL A 381 -14.23 1.69 4.52
CA VAL A 381 -15.48 1.65 3.74
C VAL A 381 -15.24 1.95 2.26
N ALA A 382 -14.38 2.91 1.92
CA ALA A 382 -14.00 3.21 0.54
C ALA A 382 -13.31 2.02 -0.15
N LEU A 383 -12.44 1.30 0.55
CA LEU A 383 -11.83 0.06 0.04
C LEU A 383 -12.88 -1.04 -0.15
N LEU A 384 -13.78 -1.22 0.83
CA LEU A 384 -14.85 -2.23 0.82
C LEU A 384 -15.81 -2.06 -0.35
N ILE A 385 -16.12 -0.82 -0.75
CA ILE A 385 -16.92 -0.49 -1.94
C ILE A 385 -16.28 -1.05 -3.23
N SER A 386 -14.94 -1.00 -3.34
CA SER A 386 -14.22 -1.51 -4.51
C SER A 386 -13.98 -3.02 -4.43
N SER A 387 -13.38 -3.49 -3.32
CA SER A 387 -13.02 -4.88 -3.09
C SER A 387 -12.99 -5.20 -1.59
N PRO A 388 -13.87 -6.10 -1.10
CA PRO A 388 -13.77 -6.65 0.24
C PRO A 388 -12.41 -7.29 0.53
N LEU A 389 -11.73 -7.89 -0.46
CA LEU A 389 -10.40 -8.47 -0.26
C LEU A 389 -9.30 -7.42 -0.07
N ILE A 390 -9.39 -6.25 -0.71
CA ILE A 390 -8.49 -5.11 -0.42
C ILE A 390 -8.75 -4.59 1.01
N CYS A 391 -10.01 -4.37 1.38
CA CYS A 391 -10.39 -3.92 2.72
C CYS A 391 -9.89 -4.89 3.81
N LEU A 392 -10.02 -6.21 3.58
CA LEU A 392 -9.58 -7.24 4.51
C LEU A 392 -8.06 -7.22 4.72
N HIS A 393 -7.27 -7.17 3.63
CA HIS A 393 -5.80 -7.12 3.75
C HIS A 393 -5.30 -5.78 4.30
N ALA A 394 -6.03 -4.67 4.09
CA ALA A 394 -5.72 -3.40 4.74
C ALA A 394 -5.81 -3.50 6.28
N ALA A 395 -6.94 -4.03 6.79
CA ALA A 395 -7.15 -4.21 8.22
C ALA A 395 -6.18 -5.25 8.82
N ILE A 396 -5.95 -6.37 8.14
CA ILE A 396 -5.01 -7.42 8.57
C ILE A 396 -3.57 -6.87 8.60
N GLY A 397 -3.10 -6.19 7.55
CA GLY A 397 -1.76 -5.62 7.50
C GLY A 397 -1.53 -4.55 8.56
N SER A 398 -2.55 -3.72 8.82
CA SER A 398 -2.55 -2.73 9.92
C SER A 398 -2.40 -3.41 11.29
N ALA A 399 -3.17 -4.48 11.55
CA ALA A 399 -3.07 -5.26 12.78
C ALA A 399 -1.72 -6.01 12.92
N VAL A 400 -1.15 -6.53 11.82
CA VAL A 400 0.19 -7.14 11.83
C VAL A 400 1.26 -6.11 12.20
N GLY A 401 1.19 -4.89 11.66
CA GLY A 401 2.08 -3.79 12.04
C GLY A 401 1.98 -3.43 13.53
N MET A 402 0.76 -3.36 14.05
CA MET A 402 0.47 -3.12 15.48
C MET A 402 1.10 -4.19 16.39
N PHE A 403 0.91 -5.49 16.08
CA PHE A 403 1.52 -6.57 16.86
C PHE A 403 3.05 -6.60 16.73
N ALA A 404 3.59 -6.31 15.56
CA ALA A 404 5.03 -6.20 15.35
C ALA A 404 5.64 -5.05 16.18
N ALA A 405 4.98 -3.88 16.22
CA ALA A 405 5.39 -2.75 17.05
C ALA A 405 5.43 -3.10 18.56
N LEU A 406 4.43 -3.85 19.05
CA LEU A 406 4.44 -4.37 20.42
C LEU A 406 5.61 -5.34 20.66
N SER A 407 5.91 -6.23 19.72
CA SER A 407 6.99 -7.22 19.86
C SER A 407 8.41 -6.64 19.95
N ILE A 408 8.62 -5.40 19.50
CA ILE A 408 9.88 -4.65 19.65
C ILE A 408 9.83 -3.59 20.78
N ALA A 409 8.82 -3.63 21.64
CA ALA A 409 8.58 -2.65 22.70
C ALA A 409 8.56 -1.19 22.18
N THR A 410 7.77 -0.94 21.13
CA THR A 410 7.48 0.42 20.65
C THR A 410 6.65 1.19 21.69
N PRO A 411 6.92 2.48 21.95
CA PRO A 411 6.08 3.32 22.81
C PRO A 411 4.62 3.35 22.34
N PHE A 412 3.69 3.12 23.26
CA PHE A 412 2.28 2.90 22.93
C PHE A 412 1.62 4.03 22.14
N ASP A 413 1.99 5.29 22.39
CA ASP A 413 1.43 6.45 21.67
C ASP A 413 1.72 6.40 20.16
N SER A 414 2.90 5.94 19.76
CA SER A 414 3.27 5.74 18.35
C SER A 414 2.45 4.61 17.69
N ILE A 415 2.07 3.60 18.48
CA ILE A 415 1.18 2.53 18.04
C ILE A 415 -0.25 3.07 17.91
N TYR A 416 -0.76 3.82 18.89
CA TYR A 416 -2.12 4.40 18.86
C TYR A 416 -2.31 5.39 17.71
N LEU A 417 -1.30 6.20 17.41
CA LEU A 417 -1.24 7.06 16.22
C LEU A 417 -1.10 6.28 14.89
N GLY A 418 -1.01 4.94 14.91
CA GLY A 418 -0.99 4.08 13.73
C GLY A 418 0.33 4.11 12.92
N LEU A 419 1.39 4.72 13.44
CA LEU A 419 2.61 5.03 12.68
C LEU A 419 3.40 3.78 12.24
N HIS A 420 3.19 2.64 12.92
CA HIS A 420 3.80 1.35 12.59
C HIS A 420 2.90 0.46 11.72
N ASN A 421 1.68 0.91 11.41
CA ASN A 421 0.61 0.08 10.86
C ASN A 421 0.40 0.32 9.35
N TYR A 422 0.53 1.56 8.88
CA TYR A 422 0.13 1.96 7.52
C TYR A 422 1.00 1.36 6.39
N ASN A 423 2.31 1.33 6.59
CA ASN A 423 3.24 0.65 5.67
C ASN A 423 2.89 -0.84 5.52
N CYS A 424 2.54 -1.47 6.65
CA CYS A 424 2.19 -2.89 6.74
C CYS A 424 0.83 -3.18 6.07
N ALA A 425 -0.14 -2.27 6.18
CA ALA A 425 -1.40 -2.33 5.43
C ALA A 425 -1.17 -2.31 3.91
N LEU A 426 -0.39 -1.36 3.39
CA LEU A 426 -0.06 -1.28 1.96
C LEU A 426 0.67 -2.54 1.46
N ALA A 427 1.66 -3.04 2.21
CA ALA A 427 2.40 -4.26 1.87
C ALA A 427 1.48 -5.50 1.85
N CYS A 428 0.57 -5.62 2.83
CA CYS A 428 -0.38 -6.72 2.89
C CYS A 428 -1.38 -6.70 1.73
N ILE A 429 -1.88 -5.52 1.33
CA ILE A 429 -2.76 -5.39 0.16
C ILE A 429 -2.01 -5.77 -1.14
N ALA A 430 -0.78 -5.28 -1.31
CA ALA A 430 0.00 -5.49 -2.53
C ALA A 430 0.25 -6.99 -2.82
N ILE A 431 0.63 -7.76 -1.80
CA ILE A 431 0.85 -9.21 -1.93
C ILE A 431 -0.46 -10.01 -1.78
N GLY A 432 -1.42 -9.52 -1.00
CA GLY A 432 -2.72 -10.14 -0.67
C GLY A 432 -3.76 -10.17 -1.79
N GLY A 433 -3.34 -10.38 -3.04
CA GLY A 433 -4.23 -10.54 -4.19
C GLY A 433 -4.11 -9.46 -5.27
N MET A 434 -3.41 -8.35 -5.03
CA MET A 434 -3.20 -7.31 -6.04
C MET A 434 -2.16 -7.73 -7.08
N PHE A 435 -0.92 -8.00 -6.66
CA PHE A 435 0.19 -8.33 -7.57
C PHE A 435 0.56 -9.83 -7.57
N TYR A 436 0.07 -10.59 -6.59
CA TYR A 436 0.01 -12.06 -6.64
C TYR A 436 -1.45 -12.51 -6.75
N ALA A 437 -1.70 -13.68 -7.37
CA ALA A 437 -3.01 -14.31 -7.34
C ALA A 437 -3.34 -14.75 -5.90
N LEU A 438 -4.48 -14.34 -5.34
CA LEU A 438 -4.83 -14.72 -3.96
C LEU A 438 -5.05 -16.25 -3.86
N THR A 439 -4.20 -16.89 -3.08
CA THR A 439 -4.22 -18.30 -2.63
C THR A 439 -3.93 -18.31 -1.13
N TRP A 440 -4.04 -19.46 -0.44
CA TRP A 440 -3.66 -19.49 0.98
C TRP A 440 -2.15 -19.28 1.14
N GLN A 441 -1.35 -19.74 0.18
CA GLN A 441 0.10 -19.53 0.15
C GLN A 441 0.47 -18.06 -0.02
N THR A 442 -0.19 -17.33 -0.94
CA THR A 442 0.09 -15.89 -1.13
C THR A 442 -0.52 -15.03 -0.02
N HIS A 443 -1.57 -15.48 0.66
CA HIS A 443 -2.05 -14.85 1.89
C HIS A 443 -1.01 -14.96 3.02
N LEU A 444 -0.42 -16.14 3.27
CA LEU A 444 0.69 -16.27 4.22
C LEU A 444 1.91 -15.44 3.80
N LEU A 445 2.22 -15.36 2.51
CA LEU A 445 3.27 -14.48 1.98
C LEU A 445 2.96 -13.00 2.23
N ALA A 446 1.69 -12.59 2.17
CA ALA A 446 1.25 -11.22 2.48
C ALA A 446 1.35 -10.89 3.98
N LEU A 447 1.08 -11.85 4.87
CA LEU A 447 1.35 -11.71 6.31
C LEU A 447 2.86 -11.57 6.57
N ALA A 448 3.68 -12.41 5.94
CA ALA A 448 5.14 -12.34 6.05
C ALA A 448 5.71 -11.01 5.50
N CYS A 449 5.15 -10.51 4.38
CA CYS A 449 5.52 -9.21 3.81
C CYS A 449 5.14 -8.05 4.74
N ALA A 450 3.94 -8.06 5.30
CA ALA A 450 3.50 -7.05 6.27
C ALA A 450 4.36 -7.04 7.55
N LEU A 451 4.71 -8.23 8.07
CA LEU A 451 5.58 -8.38 9.23
C LEU A 451 7.00 -7.87 8.94
N PHE A 452 7.59 -8.28 7.80
CA PHE A 452 8.89 -7.77 7.35
C PHE A 452 8.87 -6.24 7.12
N CYS A 453 7.74 -5.71 6.65
CA CYS A 453 7.54 -4.27 6.46
C CYS A 453 7.51 -3.50 7.79
N ALA A 454 6.94 -4.08 8.86
CA ALA A 454 6.96 -3.45 10.19
C ALA A 454 8.38 -3.31 10.75
N TYR A 455 9.18 -4.39 10.71
CA TYR A 455 10.58 -4.36 11.14
C TYR A 455 11.44 -3.44 10.25
N SER A 456 11.21 -3.47 8.93
CA SER A 456 11.81 -2.50 8.00
C SER A 456 11.43 -1.07 8.37
N GLY A 457 10.17 -0.84 8.76
CA GLY A 457 9.66 0.46 9.22
C GLY A 457 10.40 1.01 10.43
N ALA A 458 10.64 0.18 11.45
CA ALA A 458 11.45 0.57 12.60
C ALA A 458 12.90 0.92 12.21
N ALA A 459 13.53 0.11 11.35
CA ALA A 459 14.89 0.36 10.87
C ALA A 459 15.01 1.65 10.04
N PHE A 460 14.11 1.87 9.08
CA PHE A 460 14.05 3.10 8.28
C PHE A 460 13.71 4.33 9.14
N THR A 461 12.85 4.21 10.17
CA THR A 461 12.54 5.32 11.09
C THR A 461 13.79 5.77 11.81
N ASN A 462 14.54 4.83 12.40
CA ASN A 462 15.78 5.12 13.10
C ASN A 462 16.81 5.78 12.15
N ALA A 463 17.00 5.23 10.93
CA ALA A 463 17.93 5.78 9.96
C ALA A 463 17.54 7.18 9.44
N LEU A 464 16.28 7.40 9.07
CA LEU A 464 15.80 8.67 8.50
C LEU A 464 15.70 9.77 9.56
N SER A 465 15.41 9.42 10.82
CA SER A 465 15.35 10.39 11.92
C SER A 465 16.69 11.08 12.22
N VAL A 466 17.83 10.43 11.92
CA VAL A 466 19.17 11.04 11.99
C VAL A 466 19.35 12.13 10.93
N LEU A 467 18.66 12.02 9.80
CA LEU A 467 18.62 13.03 8.73
C LEU A 467 17.51 14.08 8.94
N GLY A 468 16.74 13.98 10.04
CA GLY A 468 15.56 14.81 10.27
C GLY A 468 14.38 14.51 9.32
N LEU A 469 14.37 13.33 8.68
CA LEU A 469 13.40 12.95 7.65
C LEU A 469 12.33 11.97 8.17
N PRO A 470 11.08 12.07 7.67
CA PRO A 470 10.02 11.13 8.02
C PRO A 470 10.11 9.82 7.25
N LEU A 471 9.50 8.79 7.83
CA LEU A 471 9.43 7.43 7.26
C LEU A 471 8.76 7.39 5.88
N CYS A 472 7.70 8.19 5.70
CA CYS A 472 6.77 8.11 4.56
C CYS A 472 6.41 6.64 4.25
N THR A 473 6.36 6.26 2.98
CA THR A 473 6.03 4.89 2.55
C THR A 473 7.26 4.14 2.00
N TRP A 474 8.47 4.54 2.42
CA TRP A 474 9.72 3.86 2.03
C TRP A 474 9.73 2.36 2.42
N PRO A 475 9.33 1.96 3.65
CA PRO A 475 9.28 0.56 4.05
C PRO A 475 8.33 -0.27 3.19
N PHE A 476 7.15 0.25 2.90
CA PHE A 476 6.17 -0.39 2.01
C PHE A 476 6.81 -0.67 0.64
N CYS A 477 7.35 0.35 -0.03
CA CYS A 477 7.94 0.18 -1.35
C CYS A 477 9.08 -0.84 -1.33
N PHE A 478 9.99 -0.75 -0.35
CA PHE A 478 11.10 -1.68 -0.20
C PHE A 478 10.63 -3.13 -0.01
N SER A 479 9.74 -3.36 0.96
CA SER A 479 9.23 -4.71 1.29
C SER A 479 8.40 -5.32 0.16
N ALA A 480 7.50 -4.54 -0.45
CA ALA A 480 6.63 -5.05 -1.52
C ALA A 480 7.42 -5.33 -2.82
N LEU A 481 8.44 -4.52 -3.17
CA LEU A 481 9.32 -4.80 -4.30
C LEU A 481 10.19 -6.03 -4.06
N LEU A 482 10.78 -6.16 -2.87
CA LEU A 482 11.57 -7.34 -2.49
C LEU A 482 10.74 -8.63 -2.61
N PHE A 483 9.51 -8.61 -2.09
CA PHE A 483 8.62 -9.77 -2.15
C PHE A 483 8.11 -10.05 -3.58
N LEU A 484 7.95 -9.04 -4.44
CA LEU A 484 7.59 -9.22 -5.86
C LEU A 484 8.75 -9.66 -6.77
N MET A 485 9.97 -9.76 -6.23
CA MET A 485 11.12 -10.38 -6.88
C MET A 485 11.33 -11.85 -6.43
N ILE A 486 10.53 -12.38 -5.50
CA ILE A 486 10.62 -13.77 -5.07
C ILE A 486 10.16 -14.71 -6.20
N THR A 487 11.12 -15.42 -6.78
CA THR A 487 10.87 -16.57 -7.67
C THR A 487 10.59 -17.83 -6.86
N SER A 488 9.64 -18.65 -7.30
CA SER A 488 9.36 -19.96 -6.69
C SER A 488 8.75 -20.92 -7.71
N ASP A 489 9.15 -22.19 -7.64
CA ASP A 489 8.56 -23.27 -8.45
C ASP A 489 7.15 -23.67 -7.99
N ASN A 490 6.67 -23.12 -6.86
CA ASN A 490 5.34 -23.38 -6.34
C ASN A 490 4.26 -22.68 -7.19
N PRO A 491 3.42 -23.40 -7.95
CA PRO A 491 2.43 -22.80 -8.86
C PRO A 491 1.28 -22.07 -8.16
N ALA A 492 1.21 -22.10 -6.82
CA ALA A 492 0.29 -21.29 -6.04
C ALA A 492 0.82 -19.88 -5.72
N LEU A 493 2.13 -19.63 -5.86
CA LEU A 493 2.77 -18.32 -5.69
C LEU A 493 2.86 -17.59 -7.05
N TYR A 494 1.72 -17.45 -7.73
CA TYR A 494 1.66 -16.88 -9.08
C TYR A 494 1.59 -15.35 -9.06
N LYS A 495 2.65 -14.67 -9.51
CA LYS A 495 2.67 -13.22 -9.78
C LYS A 495 1.75 -12.90 -10.96
N ILE A 496 0.85 -11.93 -10.81
CA ILE A 496 -0.03 -11.44 -11.87
C ILE A 496 0.78 -10.51 -12.79
N PRO A 497 0.79 -10.71 -14.12
CA PRO A 497 1.43 -9.78 -15.04
C PRO A 497 0.81 -8.38 -14.94
N LEU A 498 1.61 -7.30 -14.87
CA LEU A 498 1.10 -5.95 -14.58
C LEU A 498 -0.03 -5.51 -15.53
N CYS A 499 0.06 -5.84 -16.81
CA CYS A 499 -0.97 -5.55 -17.82
C CYS A 499 -2.28 -6.35 -17.65
N LYS A 500 -2.43 -7.10 -16.55
CA LYS A 500 -3.61 -7.88 -16.13
C LYS A 500 -3.99 -7.62 -14.67
N VAL A 501 -3.20 -6.86 -13.90
CA VAL A 501 -3.55 -6.46 -12.53
C VAL A 501 -4.77 -5.55 -12.56
N THR A 502 -5.75 -5.85 -11.72
CA THR A 502 -7.02 -5.10 -11.62
C THR A 502 -7.46 -4.96 -10.16
N TYR A 503 -8.04 -6.01 -9.58
CA TYR A 503 -8.41 -6.11 -8.15
C TYR A 503 -8.50 -7.60 -7.76
N PRO A 504 -8.38 -7.99 -6.47
CA PRO A 504 -8.05 -9.35 -6.07
C PRO A 504 -9.03 -10.43 -6.55
N GLU A 505 -10.32 -10.13 -6.54
CA GLU A 505 -11.39 -11.02 -7.02
C GLU A 505 -11.22 -11.32 -8.52
N ALA A 506 -10.96 -10.29 -9.34
CA ALA A 506 -10.73 -10.43 -10.78
C ALA A 506 -9.38 -11.08 -11.10
N ASN A 507 -8.32 -10.72 -10.36
CA ASN A 507 -6.98 -11.31 -10.46
C ASN A 507 -7.02 -12.82 -10.17
N ARG A 508 -7.77 -13.24 -9.14
CA ARG A 508 -7.98 -14.66 -8.81
C ARG A 508 -8.78 -15.39 -9.89
N ILE A 509 -9.79 -14.76 -10.48
CA ILE A 509 -10.52 -15.32 -11.63
C ILE A 509 -9.60 -15.49 -12.86
N TYR A 510 -8.71 -14.54 -13.13
CA TYR A 510 -7.71 -14.65 -14.20
C TYR A 510 -6.77 -15.85 -13.98
N TYR A 511 -6.19 -15.96 -12.79
CA TYR A 511 -5.32 -17.10 -12.41
C TYR A 511 -6.02 -18.46 -12.55
N LEU A 512 -7.24 -18.60 -12.02
CA LEU A 512 -7.99 -19.87 -12.10
C LEU A 512 -8.33 -20.27 -13.55
N ARG A 513 -8.56 -19.30 -14.45
CA ARG A 513 -8.75 -19.55 -15.89
C ARG A 513 -7.44 -19.96 -16.57
N MET A 514 -6.32 -19.34 -16.22
CA MET A 514 -4.99 -19.68 -16.74
C MET A 514 -4.57 -21.09 -16.31
N MET A 515 -4.73 -21.42 -15.03
CA MET A 515 -4.45 -22.77 -14.49
C MET A 515 -5.33 -23.84 -15.12
N ARG A 516 -6.62 -23.55 -15.36
CA ARG A 516 -7.52 -24.48 -16.06
C ARG A 516 -7.02 -24.80 -17.47
N ARG A 517 -6.73 -23.78 -18.28
CA ARG A 517 -6.18 -23.95 -19.65
C ARG A 517 -4.88 -24.76 -19.64
N ALA A 518 -3.97 -24.45 -18.70
CA ALA A 518 -2.73 -25.20 -18.54
C ALA A 518 -2.95 -26.67 -18.11
N SER A 519 -4.09 -27.02 -17.50
CA SER A 519 -4.47 -28.42 -17.22
C SER A 519 -5.13 -29.11 -18.42
N GLU A 520 -5.90 -28.36 -19.22
CA GLU A 520 -6.56 -28.84 -20.44
C GLU A 520 -5.52 -29.18 -21.51
N SER A 521 -4.60 -28.27 -21.83
CA SER A 521 -3.53 -28.51 -22.81
C SER A 521 -2.61 -29.67 -22.43
N ARG A 522 -2.29 -29.87 -21.15
CA ARG A 522 -1.51 -31.05 -20.69
C ARG A 522 -2.26 -32.37 -20.89
N ARG A 523 -3.58 -32.39 -20.69
CA ARG A 523 -4.43 -33.56 -20.98
C ARG A 523 -4.52 -33.84 -22.48
N GLU A 524 -4.58 -32.81 -23.33
CA GLU A 524 -4.55 -32.97 -24.79
C GLU A 524 -3.19 -33.46 -25.29
N GLU A 525 -2.09 -32.95 -24.75
CA GLU A 525 -0.74 -33.41 -25.09
C GLU A 525 -0.52 -34.87 -24.66
N GLN A 526 -0.98 -35.26 -23.48
CA GLN A 526 -0.95 -36.65 -23.02
C GLN A 526 -1.76 -37.56 -23.95
N LYS A 527 -3.01 -37.20 -24.29
CA LYS A 527 -3.83 -37.95 -25.27
C LYS A 527 -3.13 -38.09 -26.64
N ARG A 528 -2.45 -37.04 -27.12
CA ARG A 528 -1.67 -37.10 -28.38
C ARG A 528 -0.44 -38.02 -28.30
N LYS A 529 0.12 -38.23 -27.11
CA LYS A 529 1.21 -39.20 -26.88
C LYS A 529 0.65 -40.63 -26.82
N GLU A 530 -0.47 -40.83 -26.14
CA GLU A 530 -1.17 -42.12 -26.05
C GLU A 530 -1.76 -42.57 -27.41
N GLN A 531 -2.17 -41.64 -28.26
CA GLN A 531 -2.74 -41.92 -29.60
C GLN A 531 -1.70 -42.08 -30.71
N LYS A 532 -0.40 -41.95 -30.46
CA LYS A 532 0.64 -42.30 -31.46
C LYS A 532 0.87 -43.83 -31.42
N PRO A 533 0.58 -44.58 -32.50
CA PRO A 533 0.85 -46.02 -32.52
C PRO A 533 2.35 -46.30 -32.44
N SER A 534 2.71 -47.41 -31.80
CA SER A 534 4.08 -47.96 -31.87
C SER A 534 4.35 -48.52 -33.27
N CYS A 535 4.76 -47.65 -34.20
CA CYS A 535 5.23 -48.04 -35.53
C CYS A 535 6.64 -48.66 -35.43
N GLY A 536 6.76 -49.76 -34.68
CA GLY A 536 8.04 -50.36 -34.25
C GLY A 536 8.05 -51.88 -34.13
N SER A 537 6.95 -52.57 -34.44
CA SER A 537 6.93 -54.04 -34.53
C SER A 537 7.66 -54.52 -35.80
N LYS A 538 8.97 -54.75 -35.70
CA LYS A 538 9.74 -55.40 -36.76
C LYS A 538 9.18 -56.80 -37.00
N ILE A 539 8.60 -57.03 -38.17
CA ILE A 539 8.26 -58.38 -38.64
C ILE A 539 9.59 -59.13 -38.85
N SER A 540 9.75 -60.26 -38.17
CA SER A 540 10.95 -61.10 -38.31
C SER A 540 10.79 -62.06 -39.50
N THR A 541 11.30 -61.66 -40.66
CA THR A 541 11.55 -62.57 -41.78
C THR A 541 12.97 -63.11 -41.66
N GLY A 542 13.12 -64.41 -41.36
CA GLY A 542 14.42 -65.06 -41.28
C GLY A 542 15.11 -65.13 -42.66
N GLY A 543 16.42 -64.88 -42.69
CA GLY A 543 17.26 -64.96 -43.88
C GLY A 543 18.73 -65.14 -43.50
N THR A 544 19.40 -66.09 -44.14
CA THR A 544 20.75 -66.56 -43.79
C THR A 544 21.84 -65.50 -44.03
N PRO A 545 22.85 -65.35 -43.14
CA PRO A 545 23.97 -64.45 -43.39
C PRO A 545 24.88 -64.97 -44.51
N LEU A 546 25.38 -64.05 -45.36
CA LEU A 546 26.40 -64.30 -46.38
C LEU A 546 27.47 -63.20 -46.32
N CYS A 547 28.73 -63.59 -46.54
CA CYS A 547 29.89 -62.81 -46.13
C CYS A 547 30.20 -61.59 -47.01
N THR A 548 30.59 -60.48 -46.39
CA THR A 548 31.20 -59.31 -47.05
C THR A 548 32.73 -59.44 -47.12
N PRO A 549 33.37 -59.33 -48.29
CA PRO A 549 34.81 -59.08 -48.40
C PRO A 549 35.19 -57.65 -47.97
N LYS A 550 36.46 -57.46 -47.58
CA LYS A 550 37.02 -56.13 -47.21
C LYS A 550 37.38 -55.31 -48.44
N ASN A 551 37.26 -53.97 -48.34
CA ASN A 551 38.21 -52.91 -48.77
C ASN A 551 37.48 -51.58 -49.09
N SER A 552 38.10 -50.39 -49.01
CA SER A 552 39.25 -49.90 -48.22
C SER A 552 39.35 -48.37 -48.35
N ARG A 553 40.05 -47.71 -47.39
CA ARG A 553 40.33 -46.24 -47.32
C ARG A 553 39.08 -45.37 -47.06
N ALA A 554 39.04 -44.39 -46.15
CA ALA A 554 40.03 -43.44 -45.60
C ALA A 554 40.36 -42.27 -46.53
N TYR A 555 39.66 -41.15 -46.34
CA TYR A 555 40.16 -40.03 -45.53
C TYR A 555 39.04 -39.49 -44.63
#